data_AF-A0A966I610-F1
#
_entry.id   AF-A0A966I610-F1
#
_cell.length_a   1.000
_cell.length_b   1.000
_cell.length_c   1.000
_cell.angle_alpha   90.00
_cell.angle_beta   90.00
_cell.angle_gamma   90.00
#
_symmetry.space_group_name_H-M   'P 1'
#
loop_
_entity.id
_entity.type
_entity.pdbx_description
1 polymer ?
#
loop_
_entity_poly.entity_id
_entity_poly.type
_entity_poly.pdbx_seq_one_letter_code
_entity_poly.pdbx_strand_id
1 'polypeptide(L)'
;MAASVVAAVLAAFFVRPRQRRLVRLALWLVVGVLAQVVLGGIVVLTGLHPLSNMGHFLLSIALMYGAYLLVDAVSTDGQRELPLRRSLRPTRAVRPLQGGPLLATSRVIVVLTLAAIVTGTVVTGTGPHAGDESAPRFDYLITSVVRVHGTAVWLAVLASLWLGWQLWRRGADQRVQRAFEWFLFLAILQGGLGYLQYFTGVPMPLVALHVALSVVVWLAALRLTTIVRRYVSCDTMA
;
A
#
# COMPACT_ATOMS: atom_id res chain seq x y z
N MET A 1 -3.38 -17.20 -1.95
CA MET A 1 -2.53 -16.21 -2.66
C MET A 1 -1.84 -16.77 -3.91
N ALA A 2 -1.26 -17.98 -3.89
CA ALA A 2 -0.62 -18.54 -5.08
C ALA A 2 -1.56 -18.61 -6.31
N ALA A 3 -2.80 -19.06 -6.11
CA ALA A 3 -3.80 -19.16 -7.19
C ALA A 3 -4.16 -17.80 -7.83
N SER A 4 -4.27 -16.73 -7.02
CA SER A 4 -4.58 -15.39 -7.54
C SER A 4 -3.40 -14.77 -8.29
N VAL A 5 -2.15 -15.07 -7.91
CA VAL A 5 -0.98 -14.62 -8.68
C VAL A 5 -0.80 -15.43 -9.96
N VAL A 6 -1.01 -16.74 -9.94
CA VAL A 6 -1.02 -17.58 -11.15
C VAL A 6 -2.12 -17.10 -12.11
N ALA A 7 -3.32 -16.81 -11.61
CA ALA A 7 -4.40 -16.25 -12.42
C ALA A 7 -4.04 -14.87 -13.01
N ALA A 8 -3.41 -13.98 -12.24
CA ALA A 8 -2.96 -12.67 -12.74
C ALA A 8 -1.83 -12.78 -13.78
N VAL A 9 -0.88 -13.69 -13.59
CA VAL A 9 0.22 -13.97 -14.54
C VAL A 9 -0.34 -14.56 -15.83
N LEU A 10 -1.24 -15.56 -15.74
CA LEU A 10 -1.92 -16.14 -16.89
C LEU A 10 -2.73 -15.07 -17.62
N ALA A 11 -3.53 -14.27 -16.91
CA ALA A 11 -4.30 -13.17 -17.50
C ALA A 11 -3.40 -12.17 -18.25
N ALA A 12 -2.21 -11.86 -17.71
CA ALA A 12 -1.25 -10.97 -18.37
C ALA A 12 -0.73 -11.51 -19.73
N PHE A 13 -0.68 -12.84 -19.92
CA PHE A 13 -0.30 -13.42 -21.22
C PHE A 13 -1.39 -13.30 -22.29
N PHE A 14 -2.65 -13.13 -21.88
CA PHE A 14 -3.81 -12.98 -22.78
C PHE A 14 -4.13 -11.53 -23.13
N VAL A 15 -3.60 -10.54 -22.39
CA VAL A 15 -3.81 -9.11 -22.69
C VAL A 15 -2.97 -8.69 -23.90
N ARG A 16 -3.63 -8.36 -25.02
CA ARG A 16 -3.05 -7.69 -26.18
C ARG A 16 -3.47 -6.21 -26.19
N PRO A 17 -2.60 -5.25 -26.54
CA PRO A 17 -1.22 -5.41 -27.03
C PRO A 17 -0.18 -5.62 -25.92
N ARG A 18 0.84 -6.45 -26.18
CA ARG A 18 1.95 -6.75 -25.26
C ARG A 18 2.86 -5.54 -25.08
N GLN A 19 2.62 -4.75 -24.05
CA GLN A 19 3.51 -3.64 -23.72
C GLN A 19 4.67 -4.13 -22.84
N ARG A 20 5.91 -3.74 -23.17
CA ARG A 20 7.13 -4.09 -22.42
C ARG A 20 7.01 -3.81 -20.91
N ARG A 21 6.26 -2.78 -20.52
CA ARG A 21 5.96 -2.46 -19.11
C ARG A 21 5.13 -3.54 -18.41
N LEU A 22 4.08 -4.04 -19.07
CA LEU A 22 3.21 -5.10 -18.53
C LEU A 22 4.00 -6.41 -18.37
N VAL A 23 4.81 -6.76 -19.38
CA VAL A 23 5.66 -7.96 -19.33
C VAL A 23 6.68 -7.88 -18.19
N ARG A 24 7.33 -6.72 -17.98
CA ARG A 24 8.26 -6.54 -16.85
C ARG A 24 7.56 -6.64 -15.49
N LEU A 25 6.37 -6.06 -15.34
CA LEU A 25 5.58 -6.17 -14.10
C LEU A 25 5.17 -7.62 -13.84
N ALA A 26 4.69 -8.33 -14.86
CA ALA A 26 4.32 -9.74 -14.75
C ALA A 26 5.54 -10.62 -14.39
N LEU A 27 6.69 -10.42 -15.04
CA LEU A 27 7.93 -11.14 -14.73
C LEU A 27 8.39 -10.86 -13.28
N TRP A 28 8.33 -9.59 -12.86
CA TRP A 28 8.68 -9.21 -11.50
C TRP A 28 7.79 -9.89 -10.45
N LEU A 29 6.49 -10.02 -10.72
CA LEU A 29 5.57 -10.77 -9.87
C LEU A 29 5.92 -12.26 -9.81
N VAL A 30 6.23 -12.89 -10.94
CA VAL A 30 6.66 -14.30 -10.97
C VAL A 30 7.91 -14.50 -10.13
N VAL A 31 8.94 -13.70 -10.34
CA VAL A 31 10.20 -13.77 -9.57
C VAL A 31 9.94 -13.54 -8.08
N GLY A 32 9.12 -12.55 -7.73
CA GLY A 32 8.82 -12.27 -6.33
C GLY A 32 7.98 -13.38 -5.65
N VAL A 33 7.11 -14.09 -6.38
CA VAL A 33 6.40 -15.27 -5.84
C VAL A 33 7.37 -16.40 -5.55
N LEU A 34 8.33 -16.66 -6.43
CA LEU A 34 9.38 -17.66 -6.16
C LEU A 34 10.18 -17.26 -4.91
N ALA A 35 10.53 -15.99 -4.78
CA ALA A 35 11.17 -15.46 -3.57
C ALA A 35 10.28 -15.61 -2.32
N GLN A 36 8.96 -15.42 -2.42
CA GLN A 36 8.01 -15.68 -1.32
C GLN A 36 8.02 -17.15 -0.90
N VAL A 37 8.03 -18.09 -1.86
CA VAL A 37 8.07 -19.53 -1.53
C VAL A 37 9.35 -19.87 -0.77
N VAL A 38 10.50 -19.38 -1.24
CA VAL A 38 11.79 -19.56 -0.55
C VAL A 38 11.76 -18.94 0.84
N LEU A 39 11.32 -17.68 0.94
CA LEU A 39 11.30 -16.95 2.21
C LEU A 39 10.30 -17.56 3.19
N GLY A 40 9.16 -18.08 2.72
CA GLY A 40 8.19 -18.82 3.53
C GLY A 40 8.78 -20.13 4.06
N GLY A 41 9.57 -20.84 3.25
CA GLY A 41 10.37 -21.98 3.71
C GLY A 41 11.37 -21.58 4.81
N ILE A 42 12.08 -20.47 4.64
CA ILE A 42 12.99 -19.93 5.67
C ILE A 42 12.23 -19.59 6.95
N VAL A 43 11.04 -18.99 6.86
CA VAL A 43 10.21 -18.67 8.03
C VAL A 43 9.91 -19.93 8.86
N VAL A 44 9.55 -21.03 8.20
CA VAL A 44 9.32 -22.32 8.87
C VAL A 44 10.61 -22.86 9.49
N LEU A 45 11.71 -22.88 8.74
CA LEU A 45 13.01 -23.39 9.22
C LEU A 45 13.59 -22.57 10.38
N THR A 46 13.30 -21.27 10.43
CA THR A 46 13.74 -20.36 11.49
C THR A 46 12.79 -20.30 12.69
N GLY A 47 11.73 -21.12 12.71
CA GLY A 47 10.76 -21.14 13.81
C GLY A 47 10.05 -19.79 13.99
N LEU A 48 9.65 -19.15 12.89
CA LEU A 48 8.97 -17.85 12.88
C LEU A 48 9.83 -16.69 13.41
N HIS A 49 11.16 -16.74 13.20
CA HIS A 49 12.05 -15.65 13.62
C HIS A 49 11.53 -14.28 13.11
N PRO A 50 11.51 -13.22 13.94
CA PRO A 50 10.85 -11.95 13.61
C PRO A 50 11.34 -11.33 12.29
N LEU A 51 12.65 -11.41 12.02
CA LEU A 51 13.22 -10.91 10.77
C LEU A 51 12.72 -11.66 9.52
N SER A 52 12.63 -12.99 9.56
CA SER A 52 12.17 -13.77 8.41
C SER A 52 10.68 -13.55 8.17
N ASN A 53 9.89 -13.54 9.24
CA ASN A 53 8.44 -13.29 9.16
C ASN A 53 8.12 -11.86 8.67
N MET A 54 8.82 -10.86 9.21
CA MET A 54 8.74 -9.47 8.74
C MET A 54 9.13 -9.37 7.26
N GLY A 55 10.25 -9.98 6.85
CA GLY A 55 10.67 -10.01 5.46
C GLY A 55 9.62 -10.65 4.55
N HIS A 56 9.02 -11.76 4.99
CA HIS A 56 7.97 -12.45 4.26
C HIS A 56 6.73 -11.57 4.07
N PHE A 57 6.27 -10.88 5.11
CA PHE A 57 5.14 -9.98 5.01
C PHE A 57 5.44 -8.74 4.14
N LEU A 58 6.60 -8.10 4.32
CA LEU A 58 6.96 -6.91 3.53
C LEU A 58 7.16 -7.23 2.04
N LEU A 59 7.71 -8.41 1.72
CA LEU A 59 7.77 -8.88 0.35
C LEU A 59 6.37 -9.11 -0.23
N SER A 60 5.42 -9.61 0.57
CA SER A 60 4.00 -9.69 0.16
C SER A 60 3.40 -8.30 -0.12
N ILE A 61 3.70 -7.28 0.70
CA ILE A 61 3.24 -5.90 0.47
C ILE A 61 3.82 -5.33 -0.83
N ALA A 62 5.09 -5.59 -1.13
CA ALA A 62 5.72 -5.20 -2.38
C ALA A 62 5.08 -5.90 -3.59
N LEU A 63 4.85 -7.22 -3.49
CA LEU A 63 4.18 -7.99 -4.54
C LEU A 63 2.78 -7.47 -4.80
N MET A 64 2.03 -7.17 -3.74
CA MET A 64 0.69 -6.58 -3.83
C MET A 64 0.73 -5.21 -4.52
N TYR A 65 1.74 -4.37 -4.24
CA TYR A 65 1.95 -3.12 -4.96
C TYR A 65 2.21 -3.35 -6.46
N GLY A 66 3.08 -4.30 -6.81
CA GLY A 66 3.33 -4.67 -8.22
C GLY A 66 2.08 -5.18 -8.93
N ALA A 67 1.27 -6.00 -8.25
CA ALA A 67 0.01 -6.52 -8.77
C ALA A 67 -1.01 -5.40 -8.98
N TYR A 68 -1.12 -4.48 -8.01
CA TYR A 68 -1.94 -3.28 -8.14
C TYR A 68 -1.52 -2.45 -9.37
N LEU A 69 -0.22 -2.21 -9.57
CA LEU A 69 0.27 -1.47 -10.74
C LEU A 69 -0.03 -2.19 -12.06
N LEU A 70 0.05 -3.52 -12.07
CA LEU A 70 -0.30 -4.32 -13.25
C LEU A 70 -1.78 -4.19 -13.58
N VAL A 71 -2.66 -4.36 -12.58
CA VAL A 71 -4.11 -4.22 -12.70
C VAL A 71 -4.48 -2.80 -13.16
N ASP A 72 -3.87 -1.78 -12.55
CA ASP A 72 -4.08 -0.39 -12.96
C ASP A 72 -3.66 -0.16 -14.42
N ALA A 73 -2.52 -0.71 -14.84
CA ALA A 73 -2.01 -0.54 -16.20
C ALA A 73 -2.87 -1.25 -17.27
N VAL A 74 -3.55 -2.35 -16.94
CA VAL A 74 -4.47 -3.04 -17.87
C VAL A 74 -5.89 -2.49 -17.80
N SER A 75 -6.25 -1.75 -16.75
CA SER A 75 -7.57 -1.13 -16.63
C SER A 75 -7.86 -0.14 -17.76
N THR A 76 -9.14 0.11 -18.07
CA THR A 76 -9.57 1.04 -19.10
C THR A 76 -8.95 2.43 -18.93
N ASP A 77 -8.90 2.94 -17.70
CA ASP A 77 -8.27 4.23 -17.40
C ASP A 77 -6.75 4.21 -17.63
N GLY A 78 -6.08 3.12 -17.24
CA GLY A 78 -4.65 2.94 -17.47
C GLY A 78 -4.30 2.86 -18.95
N GLN A 79 -5.13 2.20 -19.76
CA GLN A 79 -4.97 2.14 -21.21
C GLN A 79 -5.16 3.52 -21.87
N ARG A 80 -6.08 4.35 -21.37
CA ARG A 80 -6.29 5.74 -21.83
C ARG A 80 -5.11 6.68 -21.54
N GLU A 81 -4.35 6.45 -20.47
CA GLU A 81 -3.13 7.23 -20.17
C GLU A 81 -1.97 6.98 -21.15
N LEU A 82 -1.92 5.80 -21.79
CA LEU A 82 -0.76 5.37 -22.59
C LEU A 82 -0.56 6.18 -23.89
N PRO A 83 -1.61 6.50 -24.68
CA PRO A 83 -1.50 7.40 -25.82
C PRO A 83 -1.09 8.81 -25.41
N LEU A 84 -1.67 9.35 -24.33
CA LEU A 84 -1.35 10.68 -23.80
C LEU A 84 0.14 10.81 -23.45
N ARG A 85 0.72 9.79 -22.77
CA ARG A 85 2.15 9.76 -22.44
C ARG A 85 3.07 9.66 -23.66
N ARG A 86 2.62 9.07 -24.77
CA ARG A 86 3.41 9.00 -26.02
C ARG A 86 3.37 10.28 -26.82
N SER A 87 2.22 10.99 -26.84
CA SER A 87 2.10 12.30 -27.49
C SER A 87 2.84 13.40 -26.73
N LEU A 88 2.94 13.30 -25.41
CA LEU A 88 3.77 14.17 -24.58
C LEU A 88 5.25 13.76 -24.70
N ARG A 89 5.88 14.06 -25.86
CA ARG A 89 7.34 14.27 -25.90
C ARG A 89 7.69 15.36 -24.86
N PRO A 90 8.86 15.31 -24.21
CA PRO A 90 9.21 16.24 -23.14
C PRO A 90 9.55 17.63 -23.71
N THR A 91 8.56 18.34 -24.25
CA THR A 91 8.65 19.78 -24.40
C THR A 91 8.43 20.40 -23.03
N ARG A 92 9.55 20.71 -22.38
CA ARG A 92 9.66 21.61 -21.23
C ARG A 92 8.75 22.81 -21.40
N ALA A 93 7.63 22.80 -20.69
CA ALA A 93 6.95 24.00 -20.24
C ALA A 93 6.38 23.67 -18.86
N VAL A 94 7.21 23.85 -17.83
CA VAL A 94 6.75 23.77 -16.44
C VAL A 94 5.86 24.98 -16.20
N ARG A 95 4.57 24.85 -16.51
CA ARG A 95 3.56 25.70 -15.86
C ARG A 95 3.61 25.38 -14.36
N PRO A 96 3.50 26.37 -13.45
CA PRO A 96 3.43 26.10 -12.03
C PRO A 96 2.23 25.18 -11.78
N LEU A 97 2.50 23.92 -11.45
CA LEU A 97 1.49 22.87 -11.32
C LEU A 97 0.56 23.24 -10.16
N GLN A 98 -0.62 23.78 -10.46
CA GLN A 98 -1.63 23.98 -9.42
C GLN A 98 -1.95 22.66 -8.72
N GLY A 99 -1.81 21.49 -9.35
CA GLY A 99 -1.99 20.16 -8.73
C GLY A 99 -0.75 19.51 -8.09
N GLY A 100 0.42 20.18 -8.11
CA GLY A 100 1.67 19.66 -7.52
C GLY A 100 1.56 19.31 -6.02
N PRO A 101 1.02 20.22 -5.18
CA PRO A 101 0.83 19.97 -3.74
C PRO A 101 -0.10 18.79 -3.44
N LEU A 102 -1.16 18.61 -4.23
CA LEU A 102 -2.13 17.53 -4.06
C LEU A 102 -1.49 16.16 -4.34
N LEU A 103 -0.73 16.06 -5.43
CA LEU A 103 -0.01 14.84 -5.77
C LEU A 103 1.14 14.57 -4.79
N ALA A 104 1.84 15.59 -4.31
CA ALA A 104 2.86 15.45 -3.28
C ALA A 104 2.26 14.90 -1.98
N THR A 105 1.14 15.47 -1.53
CA THR A 105 0.46 15.04 -0.30
C THR A 105 -0.05 13.59 -0.40
N SER A 106 -0.67 13.20 -1.52
CA SER A 106 -1.11 11.80 -1.69
C SER A 106 0.06 10.80 -1.71
N ARG A 107 1.21 11.17 -2.27
CA ARG A 107 2.44 10.36 -2.18
C ARG A 107 2.99 10.26 -0.76
N VAL A 108 2.95 11.35 0.01
CA VAL A 108 3.33 11.34 1.43
C VAL A 108 2.46 10.37 2.22
N ILE A 109 1.14 10.33 1.96
CA ILE A 109 0.23 9.36 2.58
C ILE A 109 0.70 7.93 2.29
N VAL A 110 1.00 7.59 1.03
CA VAL A 110 1.51 6.24 0.67
C VAL A 110 2.79 5.90 1.43
N VAL A 111 3.74 6.84 1.51
CA VAL A 111 5.00 6.62 2.25
C VAL A 111 4.73 6.40 3.75
N LEU A 112 3.85 7.19 4.35
CA LEU A 112 3.50 7.05 5.77
C LEU A 112 2.71 5.78 6.05
N THR A 113 1.81 5.36 5.14
CA THR A 113 1.13 4.05 5.24
C THR A 113 2.15 2.90 5.17
N LEU A 114 3.13 2.98 4.27
CA LEU A 114 4.21 1.98 4.21
C LEU A 114 5.06 1.99 5.50
N ALA A 115 5.39 3.16 6.03
CA ALA A 115 6.11 3.28 7.29
C ALA A 115 5.31 2.68 8.47
N ALA A 116 3.98 2.87 8.49
CA ALA A 116 3.10 2.26 9.48
C ALA A 116 3.08 0.73 9.36
N ILE A 117 3.07 0.18 8.14
CA ILE A 117 3.17 -1.29 7.90
C ILE A 117 4.51 -1.82 8.40
N VAL A 118 5.62 -1.18 8.03
CA VAL A 118 6.97 -1.60 8.46
C VAL A 118 7.10 -1.56 9.98
N THR A 119 6.76 -0.44 10.61
CA THR A 119 6.81 -0.32 12.07
C THR A 119 5.83 -1.29 12.76
N GLY A 120 4.67 -1.56 12.14
CA GLY A 120 3.69 -2.53 12.61
C GLY A 120 4.24 -3.96 12.63
N THR A 121 5.02 -4.36 11.61
CA THR A 121 5.69 -5.68 11.63
C THR A 121 6.73 -5.79 12.75
N VAL A 122 7.38 -4.69 13.14
CA VAL A 122 8.28 -4.66 14.31
C VAL A 122 7.46 -4.81 15.60
N VAL A 123 6.28 -4.16 15.70
CA VAL A 123 5.36 -4.37 16.84
C VAL A 123 4.97 -5.85 16.93
N THR A 124 4.60 -6.50 15.83
CA THR A 124 4.26 -7.93 15.81
C THR A 124 5.44 -8.81 16.22
N GLY A 125 6.65 -8.52 15.73
CA GLY A 125 7.86 -9.28 16.06
C GLY A 125 8.39 -9.06 17.49
N THR A 126 7.94 -8.00 18.16
CA THR A 126 8.26 -7.70 19.58
C THR A 126 7.15 -8.18 20.52
N GLY A 127 5.91 -8.21 20.05
CA GLY A 127 4.73 -8.51 20.85
C GLY A 127 4.56 -10.00 21.20
N PRO A 128 3.58 -10.33 22.05
CA PRO A 128 3.35 -11.70 22.49
C PRO A 128 2.91 -12.65 21.35
N HIS A 129 2.33 -12.12 20.27
CA HIS A 129 1.71 -12.91 19.20
C HIS A 129 2.52 -12.85 17.89
N ALA A 130 3.63 -13.59 17.81
CA ALA A 130 4.48 -13.68 16.62
C ALA A 130 4.09 -14.84 15.66
N GLY A 131 3.00 -15.54 15.94
CA GLY A 131 2.52 -16.72 15.19
C GLY A 131 2.60 -18.02 15.99
N ASP A 132 3.51 -18.10 16.95
CA ASP A 132 3.67 -19.16 17.97
C ASP A 132 4.11 -18.49 19.28
N GLU A 133 3.70 -19.04 20.43
CA GLU A 133 4.14 -18.59 21.76
C GLU A 133 5.65 -18.78 21.95
N SER A 134 6.21 -19.85 21.39
CA SER A 134 7.62 -20.23 21.49
C SER A 134 8.55 -19.51 20.49
N ALA A 135 7.99 -18.73 19.56
CA ALA A 135 8.77 -18.05 18.54
C ALA A 135 9.77 -17.03 19.14
N PRO A 136 10.97 -16.89 18.55
CA PRO A 136 11.89 -15.81 18.92
C PRO A 136 11.23 -14.44 18.79
N ARG A 137 11.68 -13.47 19.60
CA ARG A 137 11.16 -12.10 19.59
C ARG A 137 12.32 -11.10 19.52
N PHE A 138 12.03 -9.90 19.03
CA PHE A 138 12.98 -8.81 19.18
C PHE A 138 13.10 -8.41 20.64
N ASP A 139 14.32 -8.14 21.09
CA ASP A 139 14.60 -7.63 22.44
C ASP A 139 14.43 -6.10 22.49
N TYR A 140 13.24 -5.64 22.13
CA TYR A 140 12.86 -4.22 22.19
C TYR A 140 11.79 -3.99 23.25
N LEU A 141 11.82 -2.82 23.87
CA LEU A 141 10.73 -2.38 24.73
C LEU A 141 9.46 -2.15 23.90
N ILE A 142 8.44 -2.99 24.11
CA ILE A 142 7.18 -2.95 23.34
C ILE A 142 6.52 -1.57 23.36
N THR A 143 6.60 -0.86 24.48
CA THR A 143 6.05 0.49 24.64
C THR A 143 6.71 1.49 23.69
N SER A 144 8.01 1.40 23.48
CA SER A 144 8.76 2.25 22.54
C SER A 144 8.37 1.95 21.09
N VAL A 145 8.31 0.67 20.72
CA VAL A 145 7.95 0.25 19.35
C VAL A 145 6.52 0.66 19.01
N VAL A 146 5.57 0.45 19.92
CA VAL A 146 4.16 0.86 19.76
C VAL A 146 4.05 2.38 19.64
N ARG A 147 4.84 3.17 20.38
CA ARG A 147 4.87 4.63 20.22
C ARG A 147 5.35 5.04 18.84
N VAL A 148 6.45 4.47 18.35
CA VAL A 148 6.98 4.76 17.00
C VAL A 148 5.95 4.40 15.92
N HIS A 149 5.33 3.22 16.03
CA HIS A 149 4.26 2.81 15.12
C HIS A 149 3.07 3.77 15.16
N GLY A 150 2.59 4.11 16.37
CA GLY A 150 1.51 5.07 16.57
C GLY A 150 1.83 6.45 15.98
N THR A 151 3.08 6.93 16.10
CA THR A 151 3.51 8.18 15.47
C THR A 151 3.40 8.11 13.95
N ALA A 152 3.82 7.02 13.31
CA ALA A 152 3.68 6.85 11.86
C ALA A 152 2.20 6.88 11.42
N VAL A 153 1.32 6.24 12.19
CA VAL A 153 -0.14 6.26 11.95
C VAL A 153 -0.71 7.66 12.10
N TRP A 154 -0.38 8.38 13.18
CA TRP A 154 -0.86 9.75 13.40
C TRP A 154 -0.38 10.71 12.30
N LEU A 155 0.87 10.60 11.87
CA LEU A 155 1.37 11.38 10.73
C LEU A 155 0.59 11.08 9.45
N ALA A 156 0.26 9.81 9.19
CA ALA A 156 -0.57 9.44 8.04
C ALA A 156 -1.97 10.06 8.13
N VAL A 157 -2.59 10.05 9.32
CA VAL A 157 -3.89 10.70 9.56
C VAL A 157 -3.82 12.20 9.31
N LEU A 158 -2.81 12.89 9.85
CA LEU A 158 -2.62 14.34 9.64
C LEU A 158 -2.43 14.68 8.15
N ALA A 159 -1.61 13.90 7.43
CA ALA A 159 -1.45 14.07 5.98
C ALA A 159 -2.76 13.84 5.22
N SER A 160 -3.60 12.92 5.69
CA SER A 160 -4.92 12.64 5.12
C SER A 160 -5.90 13.78 5.34
N LEU A 161 -5.96 14.32 6.55
CA LEU A 161 -6.77 15.51 6.85
C LEU A 161 -6.32 16.71 6.01
N TRP A 162 -5.00 16.90 5.86
CA TRP A 162 -4.44 17.94 4.99
C TRP A 162 -4.81 17.74 3.51
N LEU A 163 -4.80 16.50 3.02
CA LEU A 163 -5.28 16.19 1.67
C LEU A 163 -6.78 16.50 1.52
N GLY A 164 -7.60 16.10 2.49
CA GLY A 164 -9.03 16.38 2.51
C GLY A 164 -9.33 17.87 2.46
N TRP A 165 -8.61 18.67 3.25
CA TRP A 165 -8.73 20.13 3.21
C TRP A 165 -8.35 20.71 1.84
N GLN A 166 -7.28 20.22 1.21
CA GLN A 166 -6.90 20.64 -0.15
C GLN A 166 -7.97 20.28 -1.19
N LEU A 167 -8.58 19.11 -1.10
CA LEU A 167 -9.65 18.66 -1.99
C LEU A 167 -10.92 19.51 -1.82
N TRP A 168 -11.30 19.82 -0.58
CA TRP A 168 -12.43 20.68 -0.27
C TRP A 168 -12.23 22.10 -0.82
N ARG A 169 -11.06 22.70 -0.58
CA ARG A 169 -10.71 24.04 -1.08
C ARG A 169 -10.78 24.19 -2.59
N ARG A 170 -10.59 23.09 -3.33
CA ARG A 170 -10.58 23.06 -4.80
C ARG A 170 -11.91 22.65 -5.41
N GLY A 171 -12.90 22.25 -4.60
CA GLY A 171 -14.13 21.68 -5.11
C GLY A 171 -13.88 20.45 -5.98
N ALA A 172 -13.00 19.54 -5.51
CA ALA A 172 -12.60 18.36 -6.28
C ALA A 172 -13.81 17.53 -6.73
N ASP A 173 -13.68 16.82 -7.86
CA ASP A 173 -14.79 16.03 -8.39
C ASP A 173 -15.21 14.87 -7.46
N GLN A 174 -16.43 14.34 -7.67
CA GLN A 174 -16.95 13.24 -6.86
C GLN A 174 -16.11 11.96 -6.93
N ARG A 175 -15.25 11.82 -7.95
CA ARG A 175 -14.43 10.61 -8.14
C ARG A 175 -13.27 10.60 -7.17
N VAL A 176 -12.56 11.73 -7.04
CA VAL A 176 -11.47 11.89 -6.08
C VAL A 176 -12.00 11.94 -4.65
N GLN A 177 -13.10 12.65 -4.41
CA GLN A 177 -13.74 12.72 -3.09
C GLN A 177 -14.11 11.33 -2.57
N ARG A 178 -14.82 10.51 -3.35
CA ARG A 178 -15.17 9.14 -2.96
C ARG A 178 -13.95 8.28 -2.69
N ALA A 179 -12.88 8.41 -3.48
CA ALA A 179 -11.65 7.66 -3.24
C ALA A 179 -10.98 8.05 -1.92
N PHE A 180 -11.00 9.34 -1.59
CA PHE A 180 -10.48 9.87 -0.33
C PHE A 180 -11.33 9.42 0.86
N GLU A 181 -12.66 9.52 0.78
CA GLU A 181 -13.59 9.08 1.83
C GLU A 181 -13.44 7.60 2.17
N TRP A 182 -13.37 6.73 1.15
CA TRP A 182 -13.13 5.30 1.36
C TRP A 182 -11.80 5.02 2.05
N PHE A 183 -10.74 5.71 1.62
CA PHE A 183 -9.43 5.57 2.27
C PHE A 183 -9.48 6.06 3.72
N LEU A 184 -10.10 7.21 3.97
CA LEU A 184 -10.21 7.79 5.31
C LEU A 184 -11.02 6.89 6.24
N PHE A 185 -12.16 6.37 5.77
CA PHE A 185 -12.97 5.39 6.50
C PHE A 185 -12.15 4.16 6.90
N LEU A 186 -11.42 3.56 5.95
CA LEU A 186 -10.56 2.39 6.23
C LEU A 186 -9.43 2.73 7.19
N ALA A 187 -8.82 3.91 7.07
CA ALA A 187 -7.75 4.36 7.95
C ALA A 187 -8.25 4.58 9.39
N ILE A 188 -9.44 5.17 9.56
CA ILE A 188 -10.09 5.33 10.88
C ILE A 188 -10.42 3.96 11.47
N LEU A 189 -11.00 3.05 10.67
CA LEU A 189 -11.30 1.69 11.11
C LEU A 189 -10.03 0.94 11.55
N GLN A 190 -8.95 1.04 10.78
CA GLN A 190 -7.65 0.45 11.11
C GLN A 190 -7.05 1.04 12.40
N GLY A 191 -7.08 2.37 12.54
CA GLY A 191 -6.60 3.06 13.74
C GLY A 191 -7.39 2.66 14.97
N GLY A 192 -8.73 2.68 14.88
CA GLY A 192 -9.62 2.24 15.95
C GLY A 192 -9.39 0.79 16.35
N LEU A 193 -9.23 -0.11 15.38
CA LEU A 193 -8.89 -1.51 15.62
C LEU A 193 -7.52 -1.66 16.33
N GLY A 194 -6.53 -0.83 16.00
CA GLY A 194 -5.24 -0.81 16.67
C GLY A 194 -5.31 -0.39 18.13
N TYR A 195 -6.07 0.66 18.43
CA TYR A 195 -6.33 1.07 19.81
C TYR A 195 -7.10 0.01 20.59
N LEU A 196 -8.14 -0.59 19.97
CA LEU A 196 -8.88 -1.69 20.58
C LEU A 196 -7.94 -2.85 20.92
N GLN A 197 -7.08 -3.25 19.99
CA GLN A 197 -6.06 -4.28 20.21
C GLN A 197 -5.11 -3.91 21.37
N TYR A 198 -4.66 -2.66 21.45
CA TYR A 198 -3.79 -2.21 22.54
C TYR A 198 -4.47 -2.30 23.91
N PHE A 199 -5.71 -1.82 24.03
CA PHE A 199 -6.42 -1.78 25.31
C PHE A 199 -6.99 -3.13 25.77
N THR A 200 -7.26 -4.06 24.83
CA THR A 200 -7.79 -5.39 25.15
C THR A 200 -6.70 -6.45 25.38
N GLY A 201 -5.43 -6.04 25.44
CA GLY A 201 -4.32 -6.97 25.69
C GLY A 201 -3.88 -7.78 24.47
N VAL A 202 -4.12 -7.27 23.25
CA VAL A 202 -3.66 -7.82 21.98
C VAL A 202 -4.23 -9.22 21.68
N PRO A 203 -5.57 -9.43 21.72
CA PRO A 203 -6.14 -10.75 21.47
C PRO A 203 -5.93 -11.18 20.01
N MET A 204 -5.56 -12.45 19.79
CA MET A 204 -5.18 -12.99 18.47
C MET A 204 -6.17 -12.69 17.34
N PRO A 205 -7.50 -12.81 17.51
CA PRO A 205 -8.45 -12.49 16.44
C PRO A 205 -8.39 -11.03 15.97
N LEU A 206 -8.16 -10.09 16.90
CA LEU A 206 -8.01 -8.68 16.54
C LEU A 206 -6.71 -8.43 15.78
N VAL A 207 -5.61 -9.11 16.16
CA VAL A 207 -4.34 -9.04 15.43
C VAL A 207 -4.51 -9.51 13.99
N ALA A 208 -5.16 -10.66 13.78
CA ALA A 208 -5.41 -11.19 12.44
C ALA A 208 -6.25 -10.22 11.59
N LEU A 209 -7.31 -9.66 12.18
CA LEU A 209 -8.14 -8.65 11.52
C LEU A 209 -7.35 -7.38 11.20
N HIS A 210 -6.51 -6.93 12.13
CA HIS A 210 -5.69 -5.73 11.98
C HIS A 210 -4.67 -5.88 10.86
N VAL A 211 -4.01 -7.03 10.78
CA VAL A 211 -3.08 -7.36 9.69
C VAL A 211 -3.83 -7.43 8.35
N ALA A 212 -4.99 -8.10 8.29
CA ALA A 212 -5.77 -8.19 7.06
C ALA A 212 -6.24 -6.81 6.57
N LEU A 213 -6.81 -5.99 7.46
CA LEU A 213 -7.28 -4.66 7.14
C LEU A 213 -6.13 -3.71 6.76
N SER A 214 -4.91 -3.91 7.29
CA SER A 214 -3.73 -3.13 6.88
C SER A 214 -3.43 -3.25 5.38
N VAL A 215 -3.65 -4.43 4.78
CA VAL A 215 -3.48 -4.66 3.35
C VAL A 215 -4.54 -3.92 2.53
N VAL A 216 -5.77 -3.86 3.05
CA VAL A 216 -6.87 -3.12 2.41
C VAL A 216 -6.60 -1.62 2.45
N VAL A 217 -6.13 -1.09 3.59
CA VAL A 217 -5.71 0.32 3.72
C VAL A 217 -4.55 0.64 2.76
N TRP A 218 -3.58 -0.26 2.64
CA TRP A 218 -2.48 -0.12 1.69
C TRP A 218 -2.99 0.04 0.25
N LEU A 219 -3.85 -0.86 -0.21
CA LEU A 219 -4.45 -0.79 -1.54
C LEU A 219 -5.31 0.47 -1.73
N ALA A 220 -6.03 0.91 -0.71
CA ALA A 220 -6.81 2.15 -0.75
C ALA A 220 -5.91 3.39 -0.89
N ALA A 221 -4.77 3.46 -0.20
CA ALA A 221 -3.80 4.55 -0.32
C ALA A 221 -3.20 4.63 -1.74
N LEU A 222 -2.87 3.48 -2.33
CA LEU A 222 -2.38 3.38 -3.70
C LEU A 222 -3.46 3.84 -4.70
N ARG A 223 -4.70 3.38 -4.50
CA ARG A 223 -5.85 3.78 -5.33
C ARG A 223 -6.10 5.28 -5.27
N LEU A 224 -6.09 5.87 -4.07
CA LEU A 224 -6.25 7.30 -3.87
C LEU A 224 -5.20 8.09 -4.65
N THR A 225 -3.92 7.72 -4.52
CA THR A 225 -2.81 8.40 -5.22
C THR A 225 -2.92 8.30 -6.74
N THR A 226 -3.32 7.14 -7.27
CA THR A 226 -3.55 6.97 -8.71
C THR A 226 -4.70 7.84 -9.21
N ILE A 227 -5.80 7.94 -8.46
CA ILE A 227 -6.96 8.78 -8.82
C ILE A 227 -6.60 10.26 -8.73
N VAL A 228 -5.89 10.69 -7.69
CA VAL A 228 -5.38 12.07 -7.55
C VAL A 228 -4.45 12.43 -8.72
N ARG A 229 -3.54 11.53 -9.11
CA ARG A 229 -2.66 11.74 -10.27
C ARG A 229 -3.46 11.98 -11.56
N ARG A 230 -4.52 11.20 -11.78
CA ARG A 230 -5.40 11.33 -12.96
C ARG A 230 -6.17 12.64 -12.93
N TYR A 231 -6.75 12.98 -11.78
CA TYR A 231 -7.47 14.24 -11.58
C TYR A 231 -6.59 15.46 -11.89
N VAL A 232 -5.39 15.52 -11.31
CA VAL A 232 -4.42 16.60 -11.60
C VAL A 232 -4.04 16.66 -13.08
N SER A 233 -3.96 15.51 -13.76
CA SER A 233 -3.62 15.46 -15.19
C SER A 233 -4.75 16.02 -16.07
N CYS A 234 -6.02 15.75 -15.71
CA CYS A 234 -7.18 16.29 -16.42
C CYS A 234 -7.33 17.80 -16.19
N ASP A 235 -7.18 18.27 -14.95
CA ASP A 235 -7.24 19.71 -14.60
C ASP A 235 -6.19 20.53 -15.34
N THR A 236 -5.06 19.93 -15.71
CA THR A 236 -4.00 20.63 -16.46
C THR A 236 -4.31 20.73 -17.96
N MET A 237 -5.24 19.93 -18.48
CA MET A 237 -5.65 19.92 -19.89
C MET A 237 -6.87 20.80 -20.19
N ALA A 238 -7.66 21.14 -19.16
CA ALA A 238 -8.78 22.07 -19.25
C ALA A 238 -8.31 23.53 -19.22
#